data_AF-A0A660ZBB0-F1
#
_entry.id   AF-A0A660ZBB0-F1
#
_cell.length_a   1.000
_cell.length_b   1.000
_cell.length_c   1.000
_cell.angle_alpha   90.00
_cell.angle_beta   90.00
_cell.angle_gamma   90.00
#
_symmetry.space_group_name_H-M   'P 1'
#
loop_
_entity.id
_entity.type
_entity.pdbx_description
1 polymer ?
#
loop_
_entity_poly.entity_id
_entity_poly.type
_entity_poly.pdbx_seq_one_letter_code
_entity_poly.pdbx_strand_id
1 'polypeptide(L)'
;MKRLILIITALLVSFLIYSCSCSSCSNKEEANVPLDVLEKADSFIVSKTGEQFFKNYITADFFRIKHTAPNYEMVYRLYILEKSYVDVLIKFTVDSVGNVLKNRDIIGIPNCGFFPQECEFNIDELAARQIAAENGLKEGIKEWKVGFIWNTKYDKYVWHILSTLEEMEGESGYRAKGEEAIIDPSNGEVIALNDWNIM
;
A
#
# COMPACT_ATOMS: atom_id res chain seq x y z
N MET A 1 -19.55 32.65 53.38
CA MET A 1 -18.70 31.43 53.38
C MET A 1 -18.94 30.51 52.17
N LYS A 2 -20.18 30.15 51.79
CA LYS A 2 -20.44 29.28 50.62
C LYS A 2 -19.95 29.82 49.26
N ARG A 3 -20.01 31.13 49.01
CA ARG A 3 -19.53 31.73 47.75
C ARG A 3 -18.00 31.83 47.63
N LEU A 4 -17.27 31.86 48.76
CA LEU A 4 -15.80 31.91 48.76
C LEU A 4 -15.19 30.53 48.47
N ILE A 5 -15.86 29.47 48.95
CA ILE A 5 -15.44 28.07 48.72
C ILE A 5 -15.61 27.66 47.25
N LEU A 6 -16.66 28.15 46.57
CA LEU A 6 -16.92 27.86 45.15
C LEU A 6 -15.91 28.49 44.18
N ILE A 7 -15.29 29.62 44.55
CA ILE A 7 -14.28 30.29 43.71
C ILE A 7 -12.91 29.59 43.88
N ILE A 8 -12.62 29.09 45.08
CA ILE A 8 -11.37 28.37 45.36
C ILE A 8 -11.36 26.98 44.69
N THR A 9 -12.50 26.29 44.61
CA THR A 9 -12.59 25.02 43.88
C THR A 9 -12.52 25.17 42.35
N ALA A 10 -12.99 26.28 41.79
CA ALA A 10 -12.86 26.54 40.34
C ALA A 10 -11.42 26.87 39.90
N LEU A 11 -10.61 27.47 40.79
CA LEU A 11 -9.20 27.78 40.55
C LEU A 11 -8.24 26.58 40.74
N LEU A 12 -8.66 25.55 41.46
CA LEU A 12 -7.84 24.35 41.69
C LEU A 12 -7.97 23.29 40.57
N VAL A 13 -9.06 23.30 39.80
CA VAL A 13 -9.26 22.36 38.68
C VAL A 13 -8.56 22.83 37.39
N SER A 14 -8.21 24.11 37.29
CA SER A 14 -7.46 24.67 36.15
C SER A 14 -5.96 24.40 36.18
N PHE A 15 -5.43 23.80 37.26
CA PHE A 15 -4.00 23.50 37.42
C PHE A 15 -3.61 22.02 37.16
N LEU A 16 -4.54 21.15 36.78
CA LEU A 16 -4.28 19.73 36.52
C LEU A 16 -4.23 19.33 35.03
N ILE A 17 -4.23 20.30 34.11
CA ILE A 17 -4.04 20.08 32.66
C ILE A 17 -2.67 20.53 32.16
N TYR A 18 -1.70 20.69 33.07
CA TYR A 18 -0.30 20.79 32.69
C TYR A 18 0.29 19.39 32.48
N SER A 19 0.32 19.03 31.20
CA SER A 19 1.43 18.32 30.56
C SER A 19 1.87 17.00 31.18
N CYS A 20 1.30 15.90 30.69
CA CYS A 20 2.15 14.77 30.36
C CYS A 20 3.12 15.21 29.26
N SER A 21 4.24 15.83 29.64
CA SER A 21 5.38 15.97 28.75
C SER A 21 6.02 14.58 28.61
N CYS A 22 5.47 13.79 27.69
CA CYS A 22 6.13 12.58 27.24
C CYS A 22 7.42 12.99 26.53
N SER A 23 8.53 13.07 27.26
CA SER A 23 9.86 13.41 26.75
C SER A 23 10.39 12.40 25.74
N SER A 24 9.72 11.25 25.58
CA SER A 24 10.04 10.20 24.61
C SER A 24 9.08 10.13 23.42
N CYS A 25 8.04 10.95 23.37
CA CYS A 25 7.06 10.91 22.27
C CYS A 25 7.52 11.66 21.01
N SER A 26 8.65 12.38 21.06
CA SER A 26 9.21 13.15 19.93
C SER A 26 10.41 12.51 19.24
N ASN A 27 10.87 11.34 19.69
CA ASN A 27 12.00 10.65 19.04
C ASN A 27 11.51 9.47 18.20
N LYS A 28 10.47 9.70 17.38
CA LYS A 28 10.42 8.98 16.12
C LYS A 28 11.46 9.66 15.26
N GLU A 29 12.47 8.91 14.83
CA GLU A 29 13.27 9.29 13.67
C GLU A 29 12.29 9.46 12.51
N GLU A 30 11.69 10.65 12.39
CA GLU A 30 11.20 11.13 11.11
C GLU A 30 12.42 11.03 10.21
N ALA A 31 12.35 10.22 9.16
CA ALA A 31 13.41 10.21 8.17
C ALA A 31 13.52 11.65 7.67
N ASN A 32 14.56 12.36 8.12
CA ASN A 32 14.87 13.71 7.68
C ASN A 32 15.36 13.61 6.23
N VAL A 33 14.42 13.44 5.31
CA VAL A 33 14.66 13.51 3.87
C VAL A 33 14.83 14.98 3.51
N PRO A 34 15.96 15.38 2.90
CA PRO A 34 16.12 16.73 2.39
C PRO A 34 14.97 17.10 1.43
N LEU A 35 14.51 18.35 1.50
CA LEU A 35 13.35 18.80 0.73
C LEU A 35 13.55 18.60 -0.78
N ASP A 36 14.75 18.86 -1.28
CA ASP A 36 15.13 18.67 -2.69
C ASP A 36 15.13 17.20 -3.13
N VAL A 37 15.49 16.29 -2.23
CA VAL A 37 15.39 14.83 -2.44
C VAL A 37 13.92 14.41 -2.51
N LEU A 38 13.09 14.93 -1.60
CA LEU A 38 11.65 14.66 -1.56
C LEU A 38 10.94 15.20 -2.82
N GLU A 39 11.22 16.44 -3.22
CA GLU A 39 10.62 17.06 -4.41
C GLU A 39 10.93 16.29 -5.70
N LYS A 40 12.14 15.72 -5.82
CA LYS A 40 12.51 14.86 -6.95
C LYS A 40 11.83 13.50 -6.90
N ALA A 41 11.67 12.92 -5.71
CA ALA A 41 10.92 11.69 -5.52
C ALA A 41 9.43 11.87 -5.87
N ASP A 42 8.82 12.98 -5.44
CA ASP A 42 7.46 13.37 -5.80
C ASP A 42 7.34 13.56 -7.33
N SER A 43 8.29 14.30 -7.93
CA SER A 43 8.33 14.53 -9.37
C SER A 43 8.44 13.23 -10.17
N PHE A 44 9.15 12.23 -9.65
CA PHE A 44 9.22 10.92 -10.28
C PHE A 44 7.86 10.21 -10.29
N ILE A 45 7.15 10.21 -9.15
CA ILE A 45 5.80 9.62 -9.10
C ILE A 45 4.85 10.39 -10.02
N VAL A 46 4.86 11.72 -9.95
CA VAL A 46 4.04 12.60 -10.81
C VAL A 46 4.30 12.33 -12.29
N SER A 47 5.55 12.08 -12.69
CA SER A 47 5.89 11.75 -14.08
C SER A 47 5.26 10.44 -14.58
N LYS A 48 4.83 9.57 -13.66
CA LYS A 48 4.20 8.27 -13.95
C LYS A 48 2.69 8.29 -13.79
N THR A 49 2.18 9.04 -12.82
CA THR A 49 0.76 9.01 -12.46
C THR A 49 -0.01 10.24 -12.92
N GLY A 50 0.69 11.34 -13.20
CA GLY A 50 0.09 12.66 -13.42
C GLY A 50 -0.18 13.41 -12.11
N GLU A 51 -0.10 14.74 -12.20
CA GLU A 51 -0.14 15.63 -11.04
C GLU A 51 -1.46 15.54 -10.25
N GLN A 52 -2.59 15.47 -10.96
CA GLN A 52 -3.90 15.41 -10.32
C GLN A 52 -4.10 14.11 -9.55
N PHE A 53 -3.66 12.98 -10.10
CA PHE A 53 -3.77 11.68 -9.45
C PHE A 53 -2.89 11.62 -8.20
N PHE A 54 -1.63 12.08 -8.31
CA PHE A 54 -0.72 12.17 -7.18
C PHE A 54 -1.32 12.99 -6.02
N LYS A 55 -1.77 14.22 -6.29
CA LYS A 55 -2.33 15.11 -5.26
C LYS A 55 -3.57 14.53 -4.57
N ASN A 56 -4.40 13.79 -5.31
CA ASN A 56 -5.65 13.28 -4.78
C ASN A 56 -5.46 11.99 -3.95
N TYR A 57 -4.49 11.15 -4.32
CA TYR A 57 -4.47 9.76 -3.83
C TYR A 57 -3.13 9.28 -3.28
N ILE A 58 -2.04 10.02 -3.47
CA ILE A 58 -0.70 9.57 -3.06
C ILE A 58 -0.14 10.52 -2.01
N THR A 59 0.37 9.96 -0.91
CA THR A 59 0.99 10.72 0.18
C THR A 59 2.26 10.05 0.65
N ALA A 60 3.29 10.83 1.03
CA ALA A 60 4.53 10.27 1.56
C ALA A 60 4.30 9.66 2.94
N ASP A 61 4.82 8.45 3.18
CA ASP A 61 4.76 7.76 4.48
C ASP A 61 6.10 7.92 5.20
N PHE A 62 6.29 9.09 5.83
CA PHE A 62 7.54 9.44 6.54
C PHE A 62 7.90 8.48 7.67
N PHE A 63 6.95 7.72 8.20
CA PHE A 63 7.22 6.72 9.24
C PHE A 63 7.91 5.47 8.67
N ARG A 64 7.73 5.20 7.37
CA ARG A 64 8.31 4.03 6.69
C ARG A 64 9.52 4.36 5.83
N ILE A 65 9.74 5.63 5.51
CA ILE A 65 10.94 6.05 4.81
C ILE A 65 12.16 5.69 5.66
N LYS A 66 13.19 5.14 5.02
CA LYS A 66 14.45 4.81 5.69
C LYS A 66 15.61 5.49 5.00
N HIS A 67 16.48 6.08 5.78
CA HIS A 67 17.77 6.56 5.28
C HIS A 67 18.84 5.51 5.60
N THR A 68 19.38 4.88 4.55
CA THR A 68 20.55 4.00 4.63
C THR A 68 21.61 4.58 3.72
N ALA A 69 22.50 5.39 4.30
CA ALA A 69 23.48 6.17 3.57
C ALA A 69 24.20 5.34 2.48
N PRO A 70 24.31 5.84 1.24
CA PRO A 70 23.94 7.19 0.80
C PRO A 70 22.49 7.34 0.30
N ASN A 71 21.62 6.34 0.51
CA ASN A 71 20.34 6.24 -0.18
C ASN A 71 19.14 6.41 0.76
N TYR A 72 18.02 6.81 0.17
CA TYR A 72 16.72 6.84 0.83
C TYR A 72 15.80 5.79 0.20
N GLU A 73 15.27 4.91 1.04
CA GLU A 73 14.15 4.03 0.69
C GLU A 73 12.86 4.84 0.86
N MET A 74 12.37 5.39 -0.25
CA MET A 74 11.17 6.20 -0.30
C MET A 74 9.93 5.32 -0.22
N VAL A 75 8.98 5.73 0.61
CA VAL A 75 7.71 5.02 0.80
C VAL A 75 6.58 6.03 0.72
N TYR A 76 5.61 5.75 -0.14
CA TYR A 76 4.36 6.50 -0.24
C TYR A 76 3.19 5.53 -0.07
N ARG A 77 2.03 6.07 0.26
CA ARG A 77 0.77 5.34 0.31
C ARG A 77 -0.14 5.86 -0.80
N LEU A 78 -0.60 4.94 -1.65
CA LEU A 78 -1.69 5.16 -2.60
C LEU A 78 -2.99 4.70 -1.93
N TYR A 79 -3.91 5.63 -1.74
CA TYR A 79 -5.20 5.39 -1.11
C TYR A 79 -6.33 6.13 -1.84
N ILE A 80 -7.40 5.41 -2.17
CA ILE A 80 -8.59 5.97 -2.82
C ILE A 80 -9.81 5.70 -1.93
N LEU A 81 -10.42 6.75 -1.39
CA LEU A 81 -11.49 6.63 -0.38
C LEU A 81 -12.71 5.86 -0.91
N GLU A 82 -13.11 6.12 -2.15
CA GLU A 82 -14.25 5.47 -2.80
C GLU A 82 -13.95 4.02 -3.21
N LYS A 83 -12.69 3.61 -3.17
CA LYS A 83 -12.20 2.28 -3.56
C LYS A 83 -11.28 1.77 -2.47
N SER A 84 -11.86 1.43 -1.32
CA SER A 84 -11.12 1.10 -0.09
C SER A 84 -10.15 -0.09 -0.22
N TYR A 85 -10.31 -0.95 -1.23
CA TYR A 85 -9.36 -2.01 -1.58
C TYR A 85 -8.06 -1.47 -2.20
N VAL A 86 -8.06 -0.23 -2.69
CA VAL A 86 -6.86 0.50 -3.11
C VAL A 86 -6.27 1.19 -1.88
N ASP A 87 -5.53 0.42 -1.11
CA ASP A 87 -4.73 0.89 0.03
C ASP A 87 -3.38 0.17 0.03
N VAL A 88 -2.42 0.76 -0.67
CA VAL A 88 -1.19 0.08 -1.05
C VAL A 88 0.02 0.99 -0.90
N LEU A 89 1.18 0.36 -0.70
CA LEU A 89 2.44 1.09 -0.59
C LEU A 89 3.14 1.16 -1.93
N ILE A 90 3.65 2.35 -2.21
CA ILE A 90 4.62 2.65 -3.26
C ILE A 90 6.00 2.64 -2.63
N LYS A 91 6.96 1.97 -3.26
CA LYS A 91 8.34 1.87 -2.74
C LYS A 91 9.35 1.98 -3.87
N PHE A 92 10.38 2.80 -3.66
CA PHE A 92 11.53 2.91 -4.57
C PHE A 92 12.71 3.51 -3.82
N THR A 93 13.90 3.42 -4.39
CA THR A 93 15.11 4.02 -3.79
C THR A 93 15.56 5.23 -4.58
N VAL A 94 15.97 6.29 -3.86
CA VAL A 94 16.70 7.43 -4.43
C VAL A 94 18.07 7.58 -3.79
N ASP A 95 19.01 8.17 -4.54
CA ASP A 95 20.33 8.55 -4.01
C ASP A 95 20.26 9.82 -3.14
N SER A 96 21.41 10.25 -2.63
CA SER A 96 21.53 11.41 -1.74
C SER A 96 21.15 12.75 -2.38
N VAL A 97 20.92 12.80 -3.70
CA VAL A 97 20.51 14.00 -4.42
C VAL A 97 19.15 13.81 -5.11
N GLY A 98 18.41 12.74 -4.78
CA GLY A 98 17.06 12.48 -5.25
C GLY A 98 16.94 11.79 -6.61
N ASN A 99 18.02 11.23 -7.18
CA ASN A 99 17.89 10.44 -8.40
C ASN A 99 17.41 9.02 -8.08
N VAL A 100 16.43 8.54 -8.85
CA VAL A 100 15.91 7.17 -8.70
C VAL A 100 16.95 6.14 -9.12
N LEU A 101 17.20 5.17 -8.23
CA LEU A 101 18.08 4.03 -8.50
C LEU A 101 17.33 2.95 -9.30
N LYS A 102 17.43 3.01 -10.63
CA LYS A 102 16.72 2.10 -11.56
C LYS A 102 17.16 0.63 -11.49
N ASN A 103 18.29 0.34 -10.85
CA ASN A 103 18.77 -1.02 -10.63
C ASN A 103 18.21 -1.64 -9.34
N ARG A 104 17.27 -0.97 -8.67
CA ARG A 104 16.52 -1.46 -7.52
C ARG A 104 15.03 -1.50 -7.88
N ASP A 105 14.28 -2.27 -7.11
CA ASP A 105 12.86 -2.44 -7.34
C ASP A 105 12.11 -1.11 -7.19
N ILE A 106 11.20 -0.87 -8.13
CA ILE A 106 10.21 0.19 -8.11
C ILE A 106 8.86 -0.52 -8.04
N ILE A 107 8.13 -0.32 -6.95
CA ILE A 107 6.94 -1.08 -6.62
C ILE A 107 5.79 -0.10 -6.44
N GLY A 108 4.66 -0.41 -7.08
CA GLY A 108 3.39 0.27 -6.80
C GLY A 108 3.19 1.63 -7.46
N ILE A 109 3.99 2.00 -8.46
CA ILE A 109 3.77 3.27 -9.20
C ILE A 109 3.01 2.95 -10.49
N PRO A 110 1.68 3.14 -10.56
CA PRO A 110 0.94 2.87 -11.79
C PRO A 110 1.32 3.89 -12.87
N ASN A 111 1.23 3.50 -14.14
CA ASN A 111 1.71 4.31 -15.26
C ASN A 111 0.59 5.10 -15.94
N CYS A 112 -0.31 5.72 -15.16
CA CYS A 112 -1.47 6.42 -15.72
C CYS A 112 -1.19 7.73 -16.46
N GLY A 113 0.03 8.26 -16.40
CA GLY A 113 0.46 9.35 -17.27
C GLY A 113 0.50 8.95 -18.75
N PHE A 114 0.77 7.67 -19.03
CA PHE A 114 0.77 7.11 -20.39
C PHE A 114 -0.46 6.24 -20.67
N PHE A 115 -0.97 5.56 -19.64
CA PHE A 115 -2.11 4.65 -19.72
C PHE A 115 -3.16 5.01 -18.67
N PRO A 116 -3.96 6.08 -18.89
CA PRO A 116 -4.92 6.58 -17.90
C PRO A 116 -5.82 5.51 -17.27
N GLN A 117 -6.18 4.50 -18.06
CA GLN A 117 -6.98 3.36 -17.64
C GLN A 117 -6.34 2.57 -16.48
N GLU A 118 -5.02 2.54 -16.33
CA GLU A 118 -4.33 1.77 -15.28
C GLU A 118 -4.54 2.34 -13.86
N CYS A 119 -5.15 3.51 -13.74
CA CYS A 119 -5.49 4.14 -12.47
C CYS A 119 -7.00 4.21 -12.22
N GLU A 120 -7.80 3.61 -13.11
CA GLU A 120 -9.25 3.63 -12.96
C GLU A 120 -9.72 2.63 -11.92
N PHE A 121 -9.18 1.42 -11.83
CA PHE A 121 -9.53 0.44 -10.79
C PHE A 121 -11.06 0.28 -10.61
N ASN A 122 -11.80 0.02 -11.69
CA ASN A 122 -13.26 -0.04 -11.67
C ASN A 122 -13.82 -1.37 -11.17
N ILE A 123 -13.00 -2.41 -11.12
CA ILE A 123 -13.37 -3.76 -10.71
C ILE A 123 -13.09 -3.91 -9.21
N ASP A 124 -14.13 -4.16 -8.42
CA ASP A 124 -13.99 -4.49 -7.01
C ASP A 124 -13.73 -5.99 -6.79
N GLU A 125 -13.56 -6.40 -5.53
CA GLU A 125 -13.27 -7.80 -5.18
C GLU A 125 -14.40 -8.75 -5.63
N LEU A 126 -15.66 -8.33 -5.48
CA LEU A 126 -16.81 -9.16 -5.82
C LEU A 126 -16.87 -9.41 -7.33
N ALA A 127 -16.69 -8.35 -8.12
CA ALA A 127 -16.61 -8.45 -9.58
C ALA A 127 -15.41 -9.29 -10.01
N ALA A 128 -14.24 -9.13 -9.39
CA ALA A 128 -13.06 -9.94 -9.69
C ALA A 128 -13.30 -11.43 -9.44
N ARG A 129 -13.96 -11.79 -8.33
CA ARG A 129 -14.38 -13.17 -8.03
C ARG A 129 -15.33 -13.71 -9.08
N GLN A 130 -16.35 -12.93 -9.46
CA GLN A 130 -17.29 -13.34 -10.50
C GLN A 130 -16.57 -13.61 -11.83
N ILE A 131 -15.68 -12.69 -12.25
CA ILE A 131 -14.89 -12.84 -13.48
C ILE A 131 -14.03 -14.11 -13.42
N ALA A 132 -13.36 -14.39 -12.30
CA ALA A 132 -12.56 -15.61 -12.17
C ALA A 132 -13.40 -16.89 -12.30
N ALA A 133 -14.58 -16.93 -11.68
CA ALA A 133 -15.50 -18.07 -11.79
C ALA A 133 -15.99 -18.27 -13.22
N GLU A 134 -16.39 -17.19 -13.90
CA GLU A 134 -16.85 -17.23 -15.29
C GLU A 134 -15.74 -17.66 -16.26
N ASN A 135 -14.47 -17.41 -15.91
CA ASN A 135 -13.31 -17.83 -16.69
C ASN A 135 -12.73 -19.20 -16.26
N GLY A 136 -13.42 -19.93 -15.39
CA GLY A 136 -13.11 -21.33 -15.10
C GLY A 136 -12.07 -21.56 -14.01
N LEU A 137 -11.76 -20.56 -13.19
CA LEU A 137 -10.99 -20.79 -11.96
C LEU A 137 -11.79 -21.75 -11.07
N LYS A 138 -11.18 -22.87 -10.68
CA LYS A 138 -11.88 -23.88 -9.85
C LYS A 138 -12.06 -23.40 -8.42
N GLU A 139 -13.18 -23.78 -7.81
CA GLU A 139 -13.32 -23.67 -6.35
C GLU A 139 -12.27 -24.53 -5.64
N GLY A 140 -11.65 -23.96 -4.62
CA GLY A 140 -10.65 -24.64 -3.82
C GLY A 140 -11.25 -25.47 -2.69
N ILE A 141 -10.42 -26.25 -2.01
CA ILE A 141 -10.77 -26.88 -0.71
C ILE A 141 -10.99 -25.85 0.41
N LYS A 142 -10.64 -24.59 0.15
CA LYS A 142 -10.83 -23.41 0.99
C LYS A 142 -11.38 -22.28 0.12
N GLU A 143 -11.95 -21.27 0.75
CA GLU A 143 -12.34 -20.03 0.06
C GLU A 143 -11.14 -19.45 -0.69
N TRP A 144 -11.40 -18.90 -1.88
CA TRP A 144 -10.38 -18.21 -2.63
C TRP A 144 -9.76 -17.09 -1.82
N LYS A 145 -8.42 -17.06 -1.83
CA LYS A 145 -7.68 -15.94 -1.29
C LYS A 145 -7.54 -14.88 -2.38
N VAL A 146 -8.14 -13.72 -2.13
CA VAL A 146 -8.17 -12.60 -3.07
C VAL A 146 -7.33 -11.45 -2.53
N GLY A 147 -6.57 -10.79 -3.40
CA GLY A 147 -5.82 -9.59 -3.04
C GLY A 147 -5.63 -8.63 -4.22
N PHE A 148 -5.76 -7.34 -3.93
CA PHE A 148 -5.35 -6.26 -4.82
C PHE A 148 -3.86 -5.98 -4.59
N ILE A 149 -2.99 -6.38 -5.54
CA ILE A 149 -1.55 -6.37 -5.34
C ILE A 149 -0.79 -5.80 -6.55
N TRP A 150 0.42 -5.30 -6.31
CA TRP A 150 1.35 -4.99 -7.39
C TRP A 150 1.97 -6.27 -7.94
N ASN A 151 1.79 -6.52 -9.24
CA ASN A 151 2.41 -7.65 -9.92
C ASN A 151 3.66 -7.21 -10.67
N THR A 152 4.83 -7.64 -10.20
CA THR A 152 6.14 -7.25 -10.77
C THR A 152 6.38 -7.78 -12.18
N LYS A 153 5.73 -8.88 -12.58
CA LYS A 153 5.83 -9.41 -13.95
C LYS A 153 5.14 -8.51 -14.96
N TYR A 154 4.02 -7.89 -14.57
CA TYR A 154 3.21 -7.05 -15.45
C TYR A 154 3.38 -5.54 -15.19
N ASP A 155 4.16 -5.17 -14.18
CA ASP A 155 4.43 -3.78 -13.77
C ASP A 155 3.14 -2.97 -13.53
N LYS A 156 2.12 -3.61 -12.93
CA LYS A 156 0.80 -3.01 -12.69
C LYS A 156 0.10 -3.62 -11.47
N TYR A 157 -0.94 -2.96 -10.98
CA TYR A 157 -1.85 -3.53 -10.00
C TYR A 157 -2.78 -4.56 -10.64
N VAL A 158 -3.05 -5.65 -9.92
CA VAL A 158 -3.92 -6.74 -10.33
C VAL A 158 -4.80 -7.20 -9.18
N TRP A 159 -5.96 -7.77 -9.51
CA TRP A 159 -6.59 -8.74 -8.64
C TRP A 159 -5.87 -10.08 -8.81
N HIS A 160 -5.32 -10.58 -7.71
CA HIS A 160 -4.73 -11.92 -7.62
C HIS A 160 -5.67 -12.81 -6.82
N ILE A 161 -6.19 -13.85 -7.47
CA ILE A 161 -7.13 -14.81 -6.87
C ILE A 161 -6.46 -16.17 -6.85
N LEU A 162 -6.30 -16.73 -5.66
CA LEU A 162 -5.67 -18.03 -5.43
C LEU A 162 -6.72 -19.05 -5.01
N SER A 163 -6.79 -20.15 -5.75
CA SER A 163 -7.55 -21.34 -5.41
C SER A 163 -6.62 -22.45 -4.98
N THR A 164 -6.74 -22.92 -3.73
CA THR A 164 -6.01 -24.09 -3.23
C THR A 164 -6.80 -25.36 -3.51
N LEU A 165 -6.26 -26.27 -4.33
CA LEU A 165 -6.95 -27.52 -4.70
C LEU A 165 -6.52 -28.70 -3.83
N GLU A 166 -5.26 -28.73 -3.41
CA GLU A 166 -4.72 -29.75 -2.50
C GLU A 166 -3.77 -29.08 -1.52
N GLU A 167 -3.81 -29.52 -0.25
CA GLU A 167 -2.94 -29.05 0.82
C GLU A 167 -2.66 -30.20 1.79
N MET A 168 -1.40 -30.37 2.14
CA MET A 168 -0.93 -31.42 3.04
C MET A 168 0.15 -30.87 3.96
N GLU A 169 0.03 -31.17 5.25
CA GLU A 169 1.06 -30.87 6.25
C GLU A 169 1.49 -32.18 6.89
N GLY A 170 2.79 -32.49 6.86
CA GLY A 170 3.34 -33.72 7.41
C GLY A 170 4.84 -33.62 7.70
N GLU A 171 5.48 -34.74 8.04
CA GLU A 171 6.91 -34.78 8.42
C GLU A 171 7.85 -34.24 7.33
N SER A 172 7.42 -34.25 6.07
CA SER A 172 8.18 -33.70 4.93
C SER A 172 7.95 -32.21 4.66
N GLY A 173 7.27 -31.50 5.57
CA GLY A 173 6.93 -30.08 5.42
C GLY A 173 5.55 -29.83 4.82
N TYR A 174 5.29 -28.56 4.53
CA TYR A 174 4.04 -28.09 3.93
C TYR A 174 4.07 -28.24 2.42
N ARG A 175 3.04 -28.88 1.85
CA ARG A 175 2.85 -29.04 0.41
C ARG A 175 1.46 -28.56 0.03
N ALA A 176 1.37 -27.84 -1.08
CA ALA A 176 0.09 -27.41 -1.62
C ALA A 176 0.18 -27.22 -3.13
N LYS A 177 -0.95 -27.36 -3.82
CA LYS A 177 -1.07 -26.95 -5.22
C LYS A 177 -2.47 -26.43 -5.49
N GLY A 178 -2.58 -25.67 -6.57
CA GLY A 178 -3.86 -25.14 -6.98
C GLY A 178 -3.76 -24.32 -8.26
N GLU A 179 -4.73 -23.43 -8.43
CA GLU A 179 -4.84 -22.54 -9.58
C GLU A 179 -4.85 -21.08 -9.11
N GLU A 180 -4.44 -20.17 -9.99
CA GLU A 180 -4.52 -18.73 -9.78
C GLU A 180 -5.13 -18.02 -10.98
N ALA A 181 -5.86 -16.93 -10.72
CA ALA A 181 -6.28 -15.97 -11.73
C ALA A 181 -5.63 -14.61 -11.45
N ILE A 182 -5.15 -13.98 -12.52
CA ILE A 182 -4.64 -12.60 -12.51
C ILE A 182 -5.57 -11.76 -13.38
N ILE A 183 -6.21 -10.75 -12.79
CA ILE A 183 -7.24 -9.95 -13.44
C ILE A 183 -6.85 -8.47 -13.38
N ASP A 184 -6.99 -7.77 -14.51
CA ASP A 184 -6.79 -6.32 -14.57
C ASP A 184 -7.94 -5.61 -13.82
N PRO A 185 -7.61 -4.76 -12.83
CA PRO A 185 -8.61 -4.16 -11.95
C PRO A 185 -9.38 -3.02 -12.62
N SER A 186 -9.00 -2.60 -13.82
CA SER A 186 -9.60 -1.44 -14.48
C SER A 186 -10.65 -1.85 -15.53
N ASN A 187 -10.40 -2.96 -16.23
CA ASN A 187 -11.28 -3.46 -17.29
C ASN A 187 -11.81 -4.89 -17.08
N GLY A 188 -11.31 -5.63 -16.09
CA GLY A 188 -11.73 -7.00 -15.81
C GLY A 188 -11.10 -8.06 -16.72
N GLU A 189 -10.10 -7.70 -17.52
CA GLU A 189 -9.38 -8.64 -18.39
C GLU A 189 -8.64 -9.71 -17.56
N VAL A 190 -8.85 -10.99 -17.89
CA VAL A 190 -8.09 -12.09 -17.30
C VAL A 190 -6.72 -12.18 -17.97
N ILE A 191 -5.71 -11.62 -17.32
CA ILE A 191 -4.33 -11.58 -17.79
C ILE A 191 -3.72 -12.98 -17.78
N ALA A 192 -4.04 -13.80 -16.77
CA ALA A 192 -3.52 -15.16 -16.67
C ALA A 192 -4.43 -16.09 -15.85
N LEU A 193 -4.40 -17.36 -16.20
CA LEU A 193 -4.90 -18.50 -15.41
C LEU A 193 -3.78 -19.54 -15.36
N ASN A 194 -3.20 -19.77 -14.20
CA ASN A 194 -2.03 -20.64 -14.06
C ASN A 194 -2.23 -21.68 -12.94
N ASP A 195 -1.53 -22.79 -13.06
CA ASP A 195 -1.32 -23.71 -11.93
C ASP A 195 -0.18 -23.18 -11.04
N TRP A 196 -0.30 -23.38 -9.73
CA TRP A 196 0.78 -23.15 -8.76
C TRP A 196 1.00 -24.38 -7.88
N ASN A 197 2.22 -24.54 -7.36
CA ASN A 197 2.55 -25.57 -6.39
C ASN A 197 3.66 -25.14 -5.43
N ILE A 198 3.67 -25.77 -4.25
CA ILE A 198 4.69 -25.72 -3.20
C ILE A 198 5.04 -27.17 -2.90
N MET A 199 6.29 -27.56 -3.14
CA MET A 199 6.80 -28.93 -3.02
C MET A 199 7.66 -29.15 -1.78
#